data_AF-F3B5S9-F1
#
_entry.id   AF-F3B5S9-F1
#
_cell.length_a   1.000
_cell.length_b   1.000
_cell.length_c   1.000
_cell.angle_alpha   90.00
_cell.angle_beta   90.00
_cell.angle_gamma   90.00
#
_symmetry.space_group_name_H-M   'P 1'
#
loop_
_entity.id
_entity.type
_entity.pdbx_description
1 polymer ?
#
loop_
_entity_poly.entity_id
_entity_poly.type
_entity_poly.pdbx_seq_one_letter_code
_entity_poly.pdbx_strand_id
1 'polypeptide(L)' 'MEKNIVMETSKKTLNELARRDGLEGWPKVAAHLGLALLELAKLVTEAEAAKKQL' A
#
# COMPACT_ATOMS: atom_id res chain seq x y z
N MET A 1 17.00 -1.75 1.18
CA MET A 1 16.56 -0.93 2.33
C MET A 1 15.52 0.12 1.91
N GLU A 2 15.80 0.97 0.91
CA GLU A 2 14.92 2.09 0.53
C GLU A 2 13.51 1.67 0.09
N LYS A 3 13.37 0.59 -0.71
CA LYS A 3 12.05 0.08 -1.14
C LYS A 3 11.13 -0.27 0.03
N ASN A 4 11.69 -0.75 1.14
CA ASN A 4 10.91 -1.10 2.34
C ASN A 4 10.43 0.16 3.06
N ILE A 5 11.29 1.18 3.16
CA ILE A 5 10.96 2.46 3.81
C ILE A 5 9.84 3.19 3.07
N VAL A 6 9.87 3.21 1.74
CA VAL A 6 8.81 3.83 0.93
C VAL A 6 7.48 3.10 1.11
N MET A 7 7.49 1.76 1.04
CA MET A 7 6.28 0.94 1.22
C MET A 7 5.63 1.17 2.60
N GLU A 8 6.41 1.13 3.67
CA GLU A 8 5.92 1.32 5.03
C GLU A 8 5.40 2.74 5.26
N THR A 9 6.12 3.75 4.76
CA THR A 9 5.68 5.15 4.85
C THR A 9 4.38 5.39 4.09
N SER A 10 4.26 4.86 2.87
CA SER A 10 3.03 4.97 2.06
C SER A 10 1.85 4.27 2.71
N LYS A 11 2.04 3.06 3.26
CA LYS A 11 0.99 2.34 4.00
C LYS A 11 0.55 3.11 5.23
N LYS A 12 1.48 3.69 5.99
CA LYS A 12 1.16 4.49 7.18
C LYS A 12 0.31 5.71 6.81
N THR A 13 0.77 6.51 5.85
CA THR A 13 0.07 7.73 5.40
C THR A 13 -1.34 7.43 4.91
N LEU A 14 -1.53 6.38 4.10
CA LEU A 14 -2.85 6.04 3.57
C LEU A 14 -3.78 5.48 4.66
N ASN A 15 -3.25 4.74 5.64
CA ASN A 15 -4.04 4.30 6.80
C ASN A 15 -4.49 5.46 7.67
N GLU A 16 -3.60 6.42 7.94
CA GLU A 16 -3.95 7.65 8.68
C GLU A 16 -5.01 8.46 7.93
N LEU A 17 -4.88 8.56 6.60
CA LEU A 17 -5.85 9.23 5.75
C LEU A 17 -7.22 8.52 5.78
N ALA A 18 -7.25 7.21 5.62
CA ALA A 18 -8.49 6.42 5.62
C ALA A 18 -9.23 6.42 6.96
N ARG A 19 -8.51 6.62 8.07
CA ARG A 19 -9.06 6.70 9.43
C ARG A 19 -9.49 8.10 9.85
N ARG A 20 -9.23 9.14 9.06
CA ARG A 20 -9.73 10.48 9.36
C ARG A 20 -11.25 10.50 9.24
N ASP A 21 -11.93 10.82 10.34
CA ASP A 21 -13.39 10.91 10.40
C ASP A 21 -13.96 11.96 9.43
N GLY A 22 -13.20 13.01 9.12
CA GLY A 22 -13.59 14.02 8.13
C GLY A 22 -13.35 13.64 6.67
N LEU A 23 -12.86 12.41 6.40
CA LEU A 23 -12.62 11.93 5.05
C LEU A 23 -13.75 10.99 4.61
N GLU A 24 -14.62 11.48 3.74
CA GLU A 24 -15.79 10.74 3.25
C GLU A 24 -15.86 10.69 1.72
N GLY A 25 -16.67 9.79 1.18
CA GLY A 25 -16.87 9.65 -0.26
C GLY A 25 -15.60 9.27 -1.02
N TRP A 26 -15.39 9.92 -2.17
CA TRP A 26 -14.31 9.60 -3.10
C TRP A 26 -12.89 9.66 -2.50
N PRO A 27 -12.52 10.67 -1.68
CA PRO A 27 -11.25 10.67 -0.98
C PRO A 27 -10.98 9.43 -0.12
N LYS A 28 -11.98 8.92 0.61
CA LYS A 28 -11.84 7.70 1.43
C LYS A 28 -11.67 6.46 0.57
N VAL A 29 -12.42 6.38 -0.51
CA VAL A 29 -12.29 5.31 -1.52
C VAL A 29 -10.88 5.32 -2.12
N ALA A 30 -10.34 6.49 -2.46
CA ALA A 30 -8.98 6.62 -3.00
C ALA A 30 -7.90 6.18 -2.00
N ALA A 31 -8.06 6.51 -0.71
CA ALA A 31 -7.13 6.06 0.34
C ALA A 31 -7.12 4.52 0.47
N HIS A 32 -8.30 3.89 0.48
CA HIS A 32 -8.40 2.42 0.51
C HIS A 32 -7.90 1.76 -0.77
N LEU A 33 -8.17 2.35 -1.94
CA LEU A 33 -7.65 1.86 -3.21
C LEU A 33 -6.12 1.91 -3.23
N GLY A 34 -5.52 3.01 -2.76
CA GLY A 34 -4.07 3.12 -2.63
C GLY A 34 -3.48 2.03 -1.73
N LEU A 35 -4.13 1.73 -0.59
CA LEU A 35 -3.71 0.63 0.29
C LEU A 35 -3.76 -0.73 -0.42
N ALA A 36 -4.84 -1.01 -1.15
CA ALA A 36 -4.99 -2.25 -1.90
C ALA A 36 -3.91 -2.41 -2.98
N LEU A 37 -3.57 -1.32 -3.69
CA LEU A 37 -2.51 -1.32 -4.71
C LEU A 37 -1.13 -1.57 -4.10
N LEU A 38 -0.84 -1.02 -2.91
CA LEU A 38 0.41 -1.30 -2.21
C LEU A 38 0.54 -2.78 -1.80
N GLU A 39 -0.54 -3.38 -1.33
CA GLU A 39 -0.54 -4.81 -0.99
C GLU A 39 -0.35 -5.69 -2.23
N LEU A 40 -1.02 -5.34 -3.33
CA LEU A 40 -0.84 -6.04 -4.60
C LEU A 40 0.60 -5.93 -5.12
N ALA A 41 1.20 -4.74 -5.09
CA ALA A 41 2.57 -4.53 -5.50
C ALA A 41 3.57 -5.37 -4.67
N LYS A 42 3.31 -5.50 -3.36
CA LYS A 42 4.09 -6.38 -2.48
C LYS A 42 3.97 -7.84 -2.93
N LEU A 43 2.75 -8.35 -3.12
CA LEU A 43 2.52 -9.73 -3.55
C LEU A 43 3.20 -10.05 -4.90
N VAL A 44 3.10 -9.14 -5.87
CA VAL A 44 3.77 -9.31 -7.17
C VAL A 44 5.28 -9.36 -7.02
N THR A 45 5.86 -8.46 -6.20
CA THR A 45 7.31 -8.44 -5.96
C THR A 45 7.79 -9.71 -5.27
N GLU A 46 7.04 -10.21 -4.29
CA GLU A 46 7.33 -11.46 -3.59
C GLU A 46 7.24 -12.66 -4.53
N ALA A 47 6.21 -12.72 -5.37
CA ALA A 47 6.04 -13.76 -6.38
C ALA A 47 7.18 -13.78 -7.41
N GLU A 48 7.62 -12.61 -7.89
CA GLU A 48 8.78 -12.49 -8.77
C GLU A 48 10.08 -12.94 -8.10
N ALA A 49 10.28 -12.57 -6.83
CA ALA A 49 11.46 -12.99 -6.07
C ALA A 49 11.49 -14.50 -5.86
N ALA A 50 10.35 -15.11 -5.52
CA ALA A 50 10.21 -16.55 -5.35
C ALA A 50 10.50 -17.30 -6.66
N LYS A 51 10.02 -16.80 -7.81
CA LYS A 51 10.31 -17.40 -9.13
C LYS A 51 11.79 -17.38 -9.49
N LYS A 52 12.55 -16.38 -9.05
CA LYS A 52 14.01 -16.29 -9.30
C LYS A 52 14.86 -17.21 -8.41
N GLN A 53 14.26 -17.75 -7.34
CA GLN A 53 14.94 -18.66 -6.40
C GLN A 53 14.71 -20.15 -6.74
N LEU A 54 13.91 -20.43 -7.78
CA LEU A 54 13.69 -21.75 -8.39
C LEU A 54 14.57 -21.90 -9.64
#